data_AF-A0A235FHZ3-F1
#
_entry.id   AF-A0A235FHZ3-F1
#
_cell.length_a   1.000
_cell.length_b   1.000
_cell.length_c   1.000
_cell.angle_alpha   90.00
_cell.angle_beta   90.00
_cell.angle_gamma   90.00
#
_symmetry.space_group_name_H-M   'P 1'
#
loop_
_entity.id
_entity.type
_entity.pdbx_description
1 polymer ?
#
loop_
_entity_poly.entity_id
_entity_poly.type
_entity_poly.pdbx_seq_one_letter_code
_entity_poly.pdbx_strand_id
1 'polypeptide(L)'
;MSTMNLSREQVAVELDGVAARLRLDNRALLKAVAQAQRVGMVHREIEKHLDVSQSTVHRLLQKATADPKALDARPADIIDQRAAGQIRTEEMMNQLLSWDYTFGHIPTIDGTSTDAYERGSWDDIERAYYRRLLTADEVSQLMERNKDALERAARDK
;
A
#
# COMPACT_ATOMS: atom_id res chain seq x y z
N MET A 1 25.62 9.15 -29.51
CA MET A 1 24.64 8.96 -28.42
C MET A 1 25.41 9.11 -27.10
N SER A 2 25.28 10.26 -26.42
CA SER A 2 25.90 10.42 -25.09
C SER A 2 25.15 9.55 -24.09
N THR A 3 25.82 8.56 -23.54
CA THR A 3 25.40 7.88 -22.32
C THR A 3 25.39 8.91 -21.20
N MET A 4 24.21 9.38 -20.83
CA MET A 4 24.01 10.27 -19.69
C MET A 4 24.37 9.47 -18.43
N ASN A 5 25.50 9.82 -17.81
CA ASN A 5 26.00 9.11 -16.64
C ASN A 5 25.20 9.59 -15.43
N LEU A 6 24.18 8.82 -15.03
CA LEU A 6 23.30 9.15 -13.91
C LEU A 6 24.07 9.09 -12.59
N SER A 7 23.77 10.03 -11.68
CA SER A 7 24.26 9.94 -10.30
C SER A 7 23.61 8.76 -9.58
N ARG A 8 24.24 8.27 -8.50
CA ARG A 8 23.65 7.22 -7.64
C ARG A 8 22.27 7.62 -7.11
N GLU A 9 22.07 8.90 -6.84
CA GLU A 9 20.80 9.44 -6.37
C GLU A 9 19.72 9.36 -7.46
N GLN A 10 20.06 9.71 -8.70
CA GLN A 10 19.13 9.60 -9.83
C GLN A 10 18.72 8.15 -10.09
N VAL A 11 19.67 7.20 -10.01
CA VAL A 11 19.38 5.77 -10.15
C VAL A 11 18.50 5.26 -9.00
N ALA A 12 18.73 5.72 -7.77
CA ALA A 12 17.89 5.35 -6.63
C ALA A 12 16.43 5.81 -6.82
N VAL A 13 16.23 7.06 -7.27
CA VAL A 13 14.89 7.59 -7.59
C VAL A 13 14.22 6.77 -8.69
N GLU A 14 14.96 6.37 -9.72
CA GLU A 14 14.45 5.51 -10.79
C GLU A 14 14.01 4.14 -10.24
N LEU A 15 14.84 3.51 -9.40
CA LEU A 15 14.53 2.23 -8.77
C LEU A 15 13.31 2.32 -7.85
N ASP A 16 13.16 3.42 -7.10
CA ASP A 16 11.99 3.65 -6.26
C ASP A 16 10.70 3.76 -7.09
N GLY A 17 10.77 4.45 -8.24
CA GLY A 17 9.65 4.54 -9.18
C GLY A 17 9.29 3.18 -9.80
N VAL A 18 10.28 2.39 -10.21
CA VAL A 18 10.07 1.02 -10.71
C VAL A 18 9.44 0.14 -9.62
N ALA A 19 9.98 0.19 -8.40
CA ALA A 19 9.48 -0.59 -7.29
C ALA A 19 8.04 -0.20 -6.92
N ALA A 20 7.68 1.08 -7.02
CA ALA A 20 6.32 1.58 -6.81
C ALA A 20 5.36 1.07 -7.89
N ARG A 21 5.75 1.12 -9.18
CA ARG A 21 4.96 0.53 -10.27
C ARG A 21 4.69 -0.95 -10.04
N LEU A 22 5.72 -1.73 -9.68
CA LEU A 22 5.58 -3.16 -9.38
C LEU A 22 4.62 -3.43 -8.21
N ARG A 23 4.63 -2.59 -7.15
CA ARG A 23 3.68 -2.74 -6.04
C ARG A 23 2.24 -2.48 -6.47
N LEU A 24 2.02 -1.42 -7.25
CA LEU A 24 0.71 -1.09 -7.82
C LEU A 24 0.19 -2.20 -8.74
N ASP A 25 1.04 -2.71 -9.64
CA ASP A 25 0.66 -3.76 -10.58
C ASP A 25 0.34 -5.08 -9.85
N ASN A 26 1.16 -5.46 -8.87
CA ASN A 26 0.87 -6.63 -8.03
C ASN A 26 -0.45 -6.48 -7.26
N ARG A 27 -0.78 -5.26 -6.83
CA ARG A 27 -2.05 -4.99 -6.17
C ARG A 27 -3.22 -5.06 -7.14
N ALA A 28 -3.09 -4.43 -8.31
CA ALA A 28 -4.09 -4.49 -9.36
C ALA A 28 -4.37 -5.94 -9.79
N LEU A 29 -3.31 -6.75 -9.92
CA LEU A 29 -3.41 -8.18 -10.21
C LEU A 29 -4.20 -8.93 -9.14
N LEU A 30 -3.91 -8.70 -7.85
CA LEU A 30 -4.66 -9.31 -6.75
C LEU A 30 -6.15 -8.95 -6.80
N LYS A 31 -6.46 -7.66 -7.02
CA LYS A 31 -7.85 -7.18 -7.14
C LYS A 31 -8.56 -7.79 -8.35
N ALA A 32 -7.90 -7.87 -9.50
CA ALA A 32 -8.44 -8.45 -10.72
C ALA A 32 -8.76 -9.94 -10.55
N VAL A 33 -7.85 -10.71 -9.96
CA VAL A 33 -8.05 -12.15 -9.69
C VAL A 33 -9.20 -12.36 -8.70
N ALA A 34 -9.28 -11.58 -7.63
CA ALA A 34 -10.38 -11.64 -6.67
C ALA A 34 -11.73 -11.27 -7.31
N GLN A 35 -11.75 -10.27 -8.20
CA GLN A 35 -12.95 -9.89 -8.95
C GLN A 35 -13.39 -11.00 -9.90
N ALA A 36 -12.46 -11.61 -10.64
CA ALA A 36 -12.74 -12.70 -11.56
C ALA A 36 -13.39 -13.91 -10.85
N GLN A 37 -12.86 -14.28 -9.68
CA GLN A 37 -13.46 -15.33 -8.86
C GLN A 37 -14.87 -14.96 -8.39
N ARG A 38 -15.09 -13.70 -7.95
CA ARG A 38 -16.40 -13.22 -7.49
C ARG A 38 -17.48 -13.26 -8.58
N VAL A 39 -17.11 -13.13 -9.85
CA VAL A 39 -18.04 -13.27 -10.98
C VAL A 39 -18.11 -14.71 -11.54
N GLY A 40 -17.49 -15.67 -10.87
CA GLY A 40 -17.61 -17.10 -11.17
C GLY A 40 -16.64 -17.63 -12.24
N MET A 41 -15.62 -16.86 -12.65
CA MET A 41 -14.62 -17.37 -13.58
C MET A 41 -13.82 -18.51 -12.96
N VAL A 42 -13.57 -19.57 -13.73
CA VAL A 42 -12.78 -20.71 -13.27
C VAL A 42 -11.27 -20.44 -13.41
N HIS A 43 -10.44 -21.12 -12.63
CA HIS A 43 -8.99 -20.87 -12.58
C HIS A 43 -8.33 -20.92 -13.96
N ARG A 44 -8.71 -21.90 -14.80
CA ARG A 44 -8.16 -22.06 -16.16
C ARG A 44 -8.44 -20.86 -17.07
N GLU A 45 -9.58 -20.19 -16.91
CA GLU A 45 -9.92 -18.99 -17.67
C GLU A 45 -9.05 -17.82 -17.20
N ILE A 46 -8.89 -17.66 -15.88
CA ILE A 46 -8.05 -16.63 -15.28
C ILE A 46 -6.59 -16.79 -15.71
N GLU A 47 -6.06 -18.02 -15.68
CA GLU A 47 -4.71 -18.36 -16.14
C GLU A 47 -4.48 -17.95 -17.60
N LYS A 48 -5.43 -18.30 -18.48
CA LYS A 48 -5.36 -17.99 -19.91
C LYS A 48 -5.33 -16.48 -20.18
N HIS A 49 -6.06 -15.69 -19.39
CA HIS A 49 -6.11 -14.25 -19.54
C HIS A 49 -4.86 -13.54 -19.00
N LEU A 50 -4.27 -14.07 -17.94
CA LEU A 50 -3.12 -13.45 -17.27
C LEU A 50 -1.76 -13.93 -17.80
N ASP A 51 -1.74 -15.02 -18.58
CA ASP A 51 -0.52 -15.70 -19.03
C ASP A 51 0.42 -16.05 -17.86
N VAL A 52 -0.16 -16.55 -16.76
CA VAL A 52 0.56 -17.00 -15.56
C VAL A 52 0.20 -18.44 -15.22
N SER A 53 1.05 -19.07 -14.41
CA SER A 53 0.80 -20.44 -13.94
C SER A 53 -0.44 -20.56 -13.05
N GLN A 54 -1.06 -21.74 -13.07
CA GLN A 54 -2.13 -22.13 -12.13
C GLN A 54 -1.73 -21.93 -10.67
N SER A 55 -0.50 -22.27 -10.30
CA SER A 55 0.03 -22.07 -8.94
C SER A 55 0.06 -20.60 -8.53
N THR A 56 0.32 -19.70 -9.48
CA THR A 56 0.29 -18.24 -9.24
C THR A 56 -1.13 -17.76 -8.99
N VAL A 57 -2.09 -18.16 -9.83
CA VAL A 57 -3.52 -17.83 -9.64
C VAL A 57 -4.02 -18.35 -8.30
N HIS A 58 -3.72 -19.60 -7.96
CA HIS A 58 -4.11 -20.19 -6.68
C HIS A 58 -3.58 -19.39 -5.49
N ARG A 59 -2.29 -19.02 -5.50
CA ARG A 59 -1.67 -18.22 -4.44
C ARG A 59 -2.31 -16.83 -4.30
N LEU A 60 -2.66 -16.18 -5.41
CA LEU A 60 -3.33 -14.88 -5.40
C LEU A 60 -4.75 -15.00 -4.79
N LEU A 61 -5.50 -16.03 -5.16
CA LEU A 61 -6.84 -16.28 -4.60
C LEU A 61 -6.79 -16.61 -3.11
N GLN A 62 -5.83 -17.45 -2.69
CA GLN A 62 -5.60 -17.74 -1.28
C GLN A 62 -5.28 -16.47 -0.50
N LYS A 63 -4.40 -15.62 -1.03
CA LYS A 63 -4.08 -14.33 -0.41
C LYS A 63 -5.31 -13.43 -0.27
N ALA A 64 -6.12 -13.30 -1.34
CA ALA A 64 -7.32 -12.48 -1.32
C ALA A 64 -8.39 -12.99 -0.35
N THR A 65 -8.45 -14.31 -0.14
CA THR A 65 -9.39 -14.95 0.79
C THR A 65 -8.92 -14.82 2.25
N ALA A 66 -7.62 -14.99 2.49
CA ALA A 66 -7.03 -14.90 3.83
C ALA A 66 -7.03 -13.48 4.38
N ASP A 67 -6.85 -12.48 3.51
CA ASP A 67 -6.89 -11.06 3.88
C ASP A 67 -7.73 -10.26 2.88
N PRO A 68 -9.06 -10.21 3.07
CA PRO A 68 -9.95 -9.40 2.23
C PRO A 68 -9.61 -7.90 2.26
N LYS A 69 -9.09 -7.39 3.40
CA LYS A 69 -8.70 -5.98 3.54
C LYS A 69 -7.50 -5.61 2.65
N ALA A 70 -6.73 -6.59 2.18
CA ALA A 70 -5.68 -6.37 1.18
C ALA A 70 -6.22 -5.79 -0.14
N LEU A 71 -7.53 -5.91 -0.41
CA LEU A 71 -8.18 -5.40 -1.61
C LEU A 71 -8.61 -3.93 -1.51
N ASP A 72 -8.77 -3.40 -0.30
CA ASP A 72 -9.26 -2.03 -0.06
C ASP A 72 -8.26 -0.99 -0.57
N ALA A 73 -8.66 0.26 -0.85
CA ALA A 73 -7.65 1.28 -1.14
C ALA A 73 -6.79 1.53 0.11
N ARG A 74 -5.50 1.86 -0.05
CA ARG A 74 -4.60 2.16 1.07
C ARG A 74 -3.77 3.42 0.78
N PRO A 75 -3.37 4.20 1.81
CA PRO A 75 -2.45 5.33 1.64
C PRO A 75 -1.17 4.97 0.87
N ALA A 76 -0.65 3.75 1.07
CA ALA A 76 0.50 3.25 0.32
C ALA A 76 0.31 3.27 -1.20
N ASP A 77 -0.90 3.03 -1.72
CA ASP A 77 -1.17 3.09 -3.17
C ASP A 77 -0.99 4.52 -3.69
N ILE A 78 -1.52 5.50 -2.96
CA ILE A 78 -1.47 6.91 -3.34
C ILE A 78 -0.01 7.38 -3.37
N ILE A 79 0.78 6.97 -2.38
CA ILE A 79 2.21 7.27 -2.31
C ILE A 79 2.98 6.59 -3.45
N ASP A 80 2.68 5.32 -3.73
CA ASP A 80 3.27 4.59 -4.85
C ASP A 80 2.88 5.20 -6.20
N GLN A 81 1.67 5.74 -6.36
CA GLN A 81 1.26 6.47 -7.56
C GLN A 81 2.15 7.71 -7.77
N ARG A 82 2.46 8.48 -6.72
CA ARG A 82 3.38 9.62 -6.83
C ARG A 82 4.80 9.18 -7.14
N ALA A 83 5.31 8.16 -6.43
CA ALA A 83 6.65 7.63 -6.66
C ALA A 83 6.82 7.09 -8.07
N ALA A 84 5.76 6.51 -8.65
CA ALA A 84 5.74 6.04 -10.02
C ALA A 84 5.35 7.13 -11.05
N GLY A 85 5.28 8.40 -10.65
CA GLY A 85 5.01 9.53 -11.55
C GLY A 85 3.59 9.58 -12.14
N GLN A 86 2.61 8.88 -11.56
CA GLN A 86 1.22 8.88 -12.04
C GLN A 86 0.41 10.07 -11.52
N ILE A 87 0.73 10.53 -10.31
CA ILE A 87 0.10 11.71 -9.70
C ILE A 87 1.18 12.67 -9.20
N ARG A 88 0.82 13.95 -9.10
CA ARG A 88 1.71 14.98 -8.55
C ARG A 88 1.65 15.00 -7.02
N THR A 89 2.64 15.63 -6.40
CA THR A 89 2.70 15.78 -4.93
C THR A 89 1.45 16.43 -4.36
N GLU A 90 0.92 17.48 -4.99
CA GLU A 90 -0.27 18.18 -4.47
C GLU A 90 -1.50 17.27 -4.48
N GLU A 91 -1.64 16.45 -5.53
CA GLU A 91 -2.74 15.50 -5.66
C GLU A 91 -2.62 14.37 -4.62
N MET A 92 -1.42 13.82 -4.44
CA MET A 92 -1.14 12.85 -3.38
C MET A 92 -1.52 13.42 -2.01
N MET A 93 -1.03 14.61 -1.68
CA MET A 93 -1.26 15.23 -0.37
C MET A 93 -2.73 15.55 -0.14
N ASN A 94 -3.47 16.01 -1.15
CA ASN A 94 -4.91 16.23 -1.04
C ASN A 94 -5.65 14.93 -0.67
N GLN A 95 -5.34 13.82 -1.35
CA GLN A 95 -5.95 12.54 -1.04
C GLN A 95 -5.57 12.04 0.36
N LEU A 96 -4.28 12.12 0.72
CA LEU A 96 -3.80 11.67 2.03
C LEU A 96 -4.34 12.51 3.19
N LEU A 97 -4.54 13.82 3.03
CA LEU A 97 -5.12 14.70 4.04
C LEU A 97 -6.64 14.51 4.22
N SER A 98 -7.30 13.99 3.19
CA SER A 98 -8.72 13.61 3.23
C SER A 98 -8.97 12.19 3.75
N TRP A 99 -7.91 11.42 3.94
CA TRP A 99 -8.01 10.02 4.34
C TRP A 99 -8.40 9.87 5.82
N ASP A 100 -9.37 9.00 6.11
CA ASP A 100 -9.72 8.64 7.48
C ASP A 100 -8.78 7.53 7.98
N TYR A 101 -7.81 7.90 8.81
CA TYR A 101 -6.77 6.97 9.23
C TYR A 101 -7.21 6.06 10.35
N THR A 102 -6.80 4.80 10.23
CA THR A 102 -6.82 3.82 11.31
C THR A 102 -5.41 3.67 11.86
N PHE A 103 -5.30 3.42 13.16
CA PHE A 103 -4.03 3.31 13.86
C PHE A 103 -3.86 1.88 14.34
N GLY A 104 -2.67 1.32 14.16
CA GLY A 104 -2.44 -0.07 14.53
C GLY A 104 -2.43 -0.24 16.05
N HIS A 105 -2.94 -1.38 16.49
CA HIS A 105 -3.18 -1.70 17.89
C HIS A 105 -2.94 -3.20 18.14
N ILE A 106 -2.86 -3.60 19.40
CA ILE A 106 -2.82 -5.01 19.79
C ILE A 106 -4.25 -5.41 20.16
N PRO A 107 -4.93 -6.29 19.38
CA PRO A 107 -6.27 -6.75 19.70
C PRO A 107 -6.30 -7.48 21.03
N THR A 108 -7.42 -7.33 21.74
CA THR A 108 -7.72 -8.08 22.95
C THR A 108 -8.86 -9.05 22.67
N ILE A 109 -8.66 -10.33 22.98
CA ILE A 109 -9.68 -11.39 22.85
C ILE A 109 -9.96 -11.92 24.26
N ASP A 110 -11.21 -11.90 24.69
CA ASP A 110 -11.66 -12.34 26.02
C ASP A 110 -10.84 -11.73 27.19
N GLY A 111 -10.51 -10.45 27.06
CA GLY A 111 -9.72 -9.71 28.07
C GLY A 111 -8.23 -10.03 28.08
N THR A 112 -7.76 -10.89 27.18
CA THR A 112 -6.33 -11.21 26.99
C THR A 112 -5.82 -10.55 25.72
N SER A 113 -4.78 -9.70 25.85
CA SER A 113 -4.10 -9.16 24.69
C SER A 113 -3.51 -10.30 23.86
N THR A 114 -3.77 -10.26 22.56
CA THR A 114 -3.11 -11.16 21.61
C THR A 114 -1.64 -10.79 21.48
N ASP A 115 -0.84 -11.68 20.90
CA ASP A 115 0.56 -11.43 20.57
C ASP A 115 0.74 -10.77 19.19
N ALA A 116 -0.35 -10.55 18.45
CA ALA A 116 -0.33 -10.06 17.08
C ALA A 116 -0.70 -8.59 17.00
N TYR A 117 0.23 -7.76 16.52
CA TYR A 117 -0.06 -6.36 16.18
C TYR A 117 -0.90 -6.27 14.90
N GLU A 118 -2.08 -5.67 14.99
CA GLU A 118 -2.91 -5.33 13.85
C GLU A 118 -2.51 -3.96 13.29
N ARG A 119 -2.13 -3.94 12.01
CA ARG A 119 -1.63 -2.73 11.33
C ARG A 119 -2.75 -1.76 10.98
N GLY A 120 -2.53 -0.48 11.27
CA GLY A 120 -3.38 0.62 10.82
C GLY A 120 -3.00 1.11 9.42
N SER A 121 -3.86 1.94 8.82
CA SER A 121 -3.51 2.66 7.59
C SER A 121 -2.47 3.75 7.83
N TRP A 122 -2.35 4.29 9.05
CA TRP A 122 -1.29 5.23 9.42
C TRP A 122 0.12 4.62 9.31
N ASP A 123 0.26 3.31 9.56
CA ASP A 123 1.54 2.61 9.44
C ASP A 123 2.11 2.63 8.02
N ASP A 124 1.28 2.90 7.01
CA ASP A 124 1.73 3.11 5.64
C ASP A 124 2.44 4.46 5.48
N ILE A 125 2.01 5.51 6.21
CA ILE A 125 2.66 6.83 6.24
C ILE A 125 4.03 6.74 6.89
N GLU A 126 4.12 6.10 8.07
CA GLU A 126 5.40 5.90 8.77
C GLU A 126 6.39 5.13 7.91
N ARG A 127 5.93 4.02 7.30
CA ARG A 127 6.75 3.22 6.40
C ARG A 127 7.23 4.02 5.19
N ALA A 128 6.37 4.85 4.60
CA ALA A 128 6.74 5.67 3.46
C ALA A 128 7.78 6.74 3.82
N TYR A 129 7.67 7.34 5.01
CA TYR A 129 8.68 8.26 5.53
C TYR A 129 10.04 7.57 5.72
N TYR A 130 10.09 6.38 6.33
CA TYR A 130 11.33 5.62 6.48
C TYR A 130 11.96 5.23 5.13
N ARG A 131 11.14 5.05 4.09
CA ARG A 131 11.60 4.80 2.71
C ARG A 131 11.92 6.08 1.93
N ARG A 132 11.82 7.25 2.55
CA ARG A 132 11.99 8.57 1.89
C ARG A 132 11.02 8.80 0.73
N LEU A 133 9.90 8.08 0.72
CA LEU A 133 8.81 8.32 -0.21
C LEU A 133 7.93 9.48 0.25
N LEU A 134 8.00 9.87 1.52
CA LEU A 134 7.45 11.12 2.03
C LEU A 134 8.57 11.95 2.65
N THR A 135 8.48 13.26 2.48
CA THR A 135 9.35 14.26 3.11
C THR A 135 8.88 14.54 4.54
N ALA A 136 9.76 15.14 5.35
CA ALA A 136 9.42 15.54 6.71
C ALA A 136 8.27 16.56 6.75
N ASP A 137 8.20 17.47 5.78
CA ASP A 137 7.16 18.51 5.71
C ASP A 137 5.80 17.92 5.35
N GLU A 138 5.75 16.95 4.42
CA GLU A 138 4.53 16.21 4.07
C GLU A 138 4.01 15.42 5.28
N VAL A 139 4.89 14.72 6.00
CA VAL A 139 4.51 13.98 7.21
C VAL A 139 4.04 14.93 8.31
N SER A 140 4.70 16.07 8.49
CA SER A 140 4.31 17.06 9.51
C SER A 140 2.90 17.59 9.27
N GLN A 141 2.53 17.86 8.02
CA GLN A 141 1.17 18.26 7.67
C GLN A 141 0.13 17.17 7.96
N LEU A 142 0.46 15.91 7.64
CA LEU A 142 -0.42 14.78 7.95
C LEU A 142 -0.58 14.58 9.46
N MET A 143 0.50 14.74 10.23
CA MET A 143 0.48 14.64 11.70
C MET A 143 -0.38 15.74 12.30
N GLU A 144 -0.20 16.98 11.87
CA GLU A 144 -1.00 18.11 12.37
C GLU A 144 -2.50 17.89 12.10
N ARG A 145 -2.84 17.46 10.88
CA ARG A 145 -4.24 17.16 10.49
C ARG A 145 -4.88 16.05 11.33
N ASN A 146 -4.07 15.12 11.86
CA ASN A 146 -4.52 13.91 12.57
C ASN A 146 -4.11 13.89 14.05
N LYS A 147 -3.69 15.03 14.60
CA LYS A 147 -3.09 15.15 15.93
C LYS A 147 -3.93 14.51 17.03
N ASP A 148 -5.22 14.86 17.11
CA ASP A 148 -6.10 14.31 18.16
C ASP A 148 -6.27 12.79 18.05
N ALA A 149 -6.33 12.26 16.83
CA ALA A 149 -6.46 10.83 16.60
C ALA A 149 -5.17 10.07 16.96
N LEU A 150 -4.02 10.65 16.64
CA LEU A 150 -2.70 10.15 17.04
C LEU A 150 -2.53 10.16 18.56
N GLU A 151 -2.93 11.24 19.23
CA GLU A 151 -2.86 11.34 20.69
C GLU A 151 -3.75 10.31 21.39
N ARG A 152 -4.95 10.04 20.85
CA ARG A 152 -5.81 8.95 21.36
C ARG A 152 -5.15 7.59 21.16
N ALA A 153 -4.71 7.29 19.93
CA ALA A 153 -4.08 6.02 19.63
C ALA A 153 -2.80 5.76 20.45
N ALA A 154 -2.06 6.80 20.84
CA ALA A 154 -0.88 6.67 21.68
C ALA A 154 -1.21 6.34 23.15
N ARG A 155 -2.42 6.68 23.62
CA ARG A 155 -2.90 6.34 24.98
C ARG A 155 -3.47 4.94 25.08
N ASP A 156 -3.96 4.40 23.96
CA ASP A 156 -4.61 3.10 23.87
C ASP A 156 -3.64 1.95 23.53
N LYS A 157 -2.34 2.24 23.40
CA LYS A 157 -1.25 1.26 23.21
C LYS A 157 -0.70 0.76 24.54
#